data_AF-A0AAW9R8D0-F1
#
_entry.id   AF-A0AAW9R8D0-F1
#
_cell.length_a   1.000
_cell.length_b   1.000
_cell.length_c   1.000
_cell.angle_alpha   90.00
_cell.angle_beta   90.00
_cell.angle_gamma   90.00
#
_symmetry.space_group_name_H-M   'P 1'
#
loop_
_entity.id
_entity.type
_entity.pdbx_description
1 polymer ?
#
loop_
_entity_poly.entity_id
_entity_poly.type
_entity_poly.pdbx_seq_one_letter_code
_entity_poly.pdbx_strand_id
1 'polypeptide(L)'
;MITRRDLCVAVIAAGATATGFVTPWGTIRDAFAPPANNTGLGRAFDTLLAGLDGTQGVGRIVAEGSAPGTSADALIERLGSHLEGALSDRASIEARLGERVRADFAAARTCRVDGWTLSQTECDLAGLRWHLMHDAPAPSRASNTATPLPAAGAATGAAASDAAKAPGQPPAAIVEITNWGPRTTEQGSKFNVQPDGHSGLWFVAPGAPDWVKVRIDGQESPTTVSEAGFTSGIFGSLQERILATPGSYRVELYDPVNDTVQPIGELVVRPMAERAVREDGTRSSIFCPVTGWGPTETTVGVAENAQPDGSQGMWFLLPCAPNNVQLVFGDDRLPATRTDRGITSRVPLALLESPGTVSIRLRHIHSGEELTVGLFEIRP
;
A
#
# COMPACT_ATOMS: atom_id res chain seq x y z
N MET A 1 -15.29 8.54 -27.05
CA MET A 1 -16.53 8.95 -26.37
C MET A 1 -16.35 8.67 -24.89
N ILE A 2 -16.56 9.69 -24.07
CA ILE A 2 -16.45 9.68 -22.61
C ILE A 2 -17.83 9.32 -22.02
N THR A 3 -17.87 8.41 -21.07
CA THR A 3 -18.90 8.40 -20.01
C THR A 3 -18.28 7.88 -18.71
N ARG A 4 -18.03 8.79 -17.75
CA ARG A 4 -17.70 8.53 -16.33
C ARG A 4 -18.90 8.96 -15.47
N ARG A 5 -19.47 8.00 -14.74
CA ARG A 5 -20.42 8.04 -13.61
C ARG A 5 -20.17 6.70 -12.90
N ASP A 6 -19.91 6.55 -11.60
CA ASP A 6 -20.17 7.31 -10.40
C ASP A 6 -19.09 6.99 -9.35
N LEU A 7 -18.74 7.94 -8.48
CA LEU A 7 -18.03 7.63 -7.24
C LEU A 7 -18.50 8.58 -6.13
N CYS A 8 -19.54 8.14 -5.41
CA CYS A 8 -19.85 8.42 -4.00
C CYS A 8 -21.24 7.85 -3.68
N VAL A 9 -21.33 6.55 -3.37
CA VAL A 9 -22.49 5.99 -2.63
C VAL A 9 -22.07 5.13 -1.43
N ALA A 10 -20.80 4.74 -1.26
CA ALA A 10 -20.45 3.68 -0.32
C ALA A 10 -20.32 4.06 1.17
N VAL A 11 -20.37 5.33 1.59
CA VAL A 11 -20.18 5.70 3.02
C VAL A 11 -21.51 5.91 3.77
N ILE A 12 -22.66 5.81 3.12
CA ILE A 12 -23.96 6.18 3.76
C ILE A 12 -24.75 5.03 4.36
N ALA A 13 -24.59 3.80 3.88
CA ALA A 13 -25.54 2.74 4.23
C ALA A 13 -24.88 1.62 5.04
N ALA A 14 -24.72 1.81 6.34
CA ALA A 14 -24.62 0.71 7.31
C ALA A 14 -24.87 1.20 8.75
N GLY A 15 -26.13 1.49 9.07
CA GLY A 15 -26.58 1.67 10.43
C GLY A 15 -26.89 0.33 11.12
N ALA A 16 -26.39 0.24 12.36
CA ALA A 16 -26.95 -0.42 13.54
C ALA A 16 -26.98 -1.97 13.65
N THR A 17 -26.29 -2.47 14.69
CA THR A 17 -26.97 -3.10 15.84
C THR A 17 -26.29 -2.72 17.15
N ALA A 18 -27.10 -2.33 18.14
CA ALA A 18 -26.70 -1.99 19.49
C ALA A 18 -27.11 -3.07 20.50
N THR A 19 -26.20 -3.41 21.41
CA THR A 19 -26.43 -3.89 22.80
C THR A 19 -25.07 -3.71 23.50
N GLY A 20 -24.85 -3.03 24.63
CA GLY A 20 -25.69 -2.73 25.77
C GLY A 20 -25.18 -3.50 26.99
N PHE A 21 -24.17 -3.00 27.71
CA PHE A 21 -23.90 -3.41 29.10
C PHE A 21 -23.26 -2.27 29.92
N VAL A 22 -23.80 -2.14 31.13
CA VAL A 22 -23.52 -1.14 32.17
C VAL A 22 -22.41 -1.66 33.08
N THR A 23 -21.41 -0.85 33.43
CA THR A 23 -20.51 -1.07 34.58
C THR A 23 -19.95 0.28 35.10
N PRO A 24 -19.48 0.36 36.37
CA PRO A 24 -19.90 1.42 37.28
C PRO A 24 -18.85 2.52 37.61
N TRP A 25 -19.36 3.75 37.65
CA TRP A 25 -19.13 4.93 38.53
C TRP A 25 -17.79 5.27 39.24
N GLY A 26 -16.69 4.53 39.10
CA GLY A 26 -15.46 4.77 39.88
C GLY A 26 -14.40 5.70 39.27
N THR A 27 -14.44 5.98 37.96
CA THR A 27 -13.34 6.67 37.25
C THR A 27 -13.81 7.82 36.33
N ILE A 28 -15.03 8.32 36.55
CA ILE A 28 -15.70 9.38 35.77
C ILE A 28 -15.40 10.76 36.37
N ARG A 29 -14.14 11.20 36.36
CA ARG A 29 -13.90 12.65 36.50
C ARG A 29 -12.83 13.23 35.60
N ASP A 30 -11.86 12.42 35.16
CA ASP A 30 -10.82 12.91 34.24
C ASP A 30 -11.07 12.55 32.77
N ALA A 31 -12.01 11.64 32.48
CA ALA A 31 -12.46 11.33 31.11
C ALA A 31 -13.69 12.15 30.65
N PHE A 32 -14.19 13.07 31.49
CA PHE A 32 -15.34 13.94 31.22
C PHE A 32 -14.99 15.43 31.34
N ALA A 33 -13.75 15.81 31.04
CA ALA A 33 -13.58 17.14 30.47
C ALA A 33 -14.23 17.10 29.08
N PRO A 34 -15.31 17.87 28.80
CA PRO A 34 -15.72 18.04 27.41
C PRO A 34 -14.49 18.52 26.62
N PRO A 35 -14.28 18.08 25.36
CA PRO A 35 -13.31 18.78 24.54
C PRO A 35 -13.69 20.26 24.61
N ALA A 36 -12.72 21.13 24.93
CA ALA A 36 -12.95 22.56 25.06
C ALA A 36 -13.52 23.21 23.77
N ASN A 37 -13.61 22.41 22.70
CA ASN A 37 -13.98 22.75 21.34
C ASN A 37 -15.12 21.81 20.86
N ASN A 38 -16.35 21.99 21.37
CA ASN A 38 -17.53 21.28 20.86
C ASN A 38 -18.19 22.09 19.73
N THR A 39 -18.80 21.41 18.77
CA THR A 39 -19.43 22.10 17.61
C THR A 39 -20.79 22.70 17.94
N GLY A 40 -21.41 22.30 19.06
CA GLY A 40 -22.81 22.63 19.37
C GLY A 40 -23.84 21.84 18.54
N LEU A 41 -23.42 21.00 17.58
CA LEU A 41 -24.29 20.19 16.71
C LEU A 41 -24.61 18.81 17.29
N GLY A 42 -24.10 18.50 18.48
CA GLY A 42 -24.41 17.29 19.24
C GLY A 42 -23.29 16.23 19.19
N ARG A 43 -23.29 15.36 20.20
CA ARG A 43 -22.20 14.38 20.41
C ARG A 43 -21.96 13.44 19.23
N ALA A 44 -23.02 13.05 18.52
CA ALA A 44 -22.89 12.17 17.36
C ALA A 44 -22.08 12.84 16.24
N PHE A 45 -22.32 14.14 16.01
CA PHE A 45 -21.56 14.93 15.05
C PHE A 45 -20.12 15.18 15.52
N ASP A 46 -19.91 15.53 16.79
CA ASP A 46 -18.57 15.73 17.35
C ASP A 46 -17.72 14.45 17.26
N THR A 47 -18.33 13.28 17.48
CA THR A 47 -17.66 11.98 17.35
C THR A 47 -17.32 11.65 15.91
N LEU A 48 -18.21 11.97 14.96
CA LEU A 48 -17.94 11.82 13.53
C LEU A 48 -16.78 12.72 13.11
N LEU A 49 -16.80 13.99 13.54
CA LEU A 49 -15.75 14.97 13.24
C LEU A 49 -14.39 14.53 13.79
N ALA A 50 -14.35 14.00 15.02
CA ALA A 50 -13.14 13.45 15.60
C ALA A 50 -12.58 12.26 14.80
N GLY A 51 -13.46 11.44 14.20
CA GLY A 51 -13.10 10.28 13.39
C GLY A 51 -12.59 10.57 11.98
N LEU A 52 -12.58 11.83 11.52
CA LEU A 52 -12.00 12.22 10.22
C LEU A 52 -10.47 12.37 10.31
N ASP A 53 -9.79 11.36 10.87
CA ASP A 53 -8.33 11.31 10.97
C ASP A 53 -7.69 11.25 9.57
N GLY A 54 -6.55 11.94 9.38
CA GLY A 54 -5.87 12.03 8.09
C GLY A 54 -6.31 13.22 7.22
N THR A 55 -7.36 13.95 7.62
CA THR A 55 -7.84 15.14 6.88
C THR A 55 -7.09 16.44 7.23
N GLN A 56 -6.07 16.39 8.10
CA GLN A 56 -5.40 17.59 8.65
C GLN A 56 -4.76 18.45 7.55
N GLY A 57 -4.16 17.83 6.52
CA GLY A 57 -3.58 18.57 5.39
C GLY A 57 -4.61 19.35 4.58
N VAL A 58 -5.76 18.71 4.29
CA VAL A 58 -6.89 19.33 3.58
C VAL A 58 -7.52 20.41 4.46
N GLY A 59 -7.77 20.11 5.73
CA GLY A 59 -8.36 21.02 6.69
C GLY A 59 -7.53 22.28 6.91
N ARG A 60 -6.20 22.15 6.98
CA ARG A 60 -5.28 23.28 7.04
C ARG A 60 -5.40 24.20 5.83
N ILE A 61 -5.39 23.63 4.61
CA ILE A 61 -5.47 24.42 3.36
C ILE A 61 -6.83 25.14 3.26
N VAL A 62 -7.91 24.49 3.68
CA VAL A 62 -9.25 25.09 3.70
C VAL A 62 -9.34 26.19 4.76
N ALA A 63 -8.81 25.98 5.95
CA ALA A 63 -8.83 26.94 7.06
C ALA A 63 -7.90 28.14 6.85
N GLU A 64 -6.74 27.94 6.21
CA GLU A 64 -5.76 29.00 5.88
C GLU A 64 -6.16 29.78 4.61
N GLY A 65 -7.15 29.31 3.85
CA GLY A 65 -7.68 30.00 2.67
C GLY A 65 -8.35 31.32 3.04
N SER A 66 -7.95 32.43 2.40
CA SER A 66 -8.42 33.80 2.69
C SER A 66 -9.87 34.11 2.27
N ALA A 67 -10.71 33.09 2.05
CA ALA A 67 -12.10 33.26 1.62
C ALA A 67 -13.04 33.51 2.81
N PRO A 68 -14.02 34.41 2.72
CA PRO A 68 -15.04 34.58 3.75
C PRO A 68 -15.85 33.28 3.94
N GLY A 69 -16.03 32.85 5.19
CA GLY A 69 -16.77 31.64 5.54
C GLY A 69 -15.91 30.42 5.89
N THR A 70 -14.64 30.61 6.21
CA THR A 70 -13.72 29.55 6.69
C THR A 70 -13.59 29.49 8.21
N SER A 71 -14.17 30.43 8.98
CA SER A 71 -14.12 30.36 10.45
C SER A 71 -14.91 29.17 11.00
N ALA A 72 -14.50 28.67 12.18
CA ALA A 72 -15.18 27.56 12.86
C ALA A 72 -16.68 27.79 12.99
N ASP A 73 -17.11 28.97 13.46
CA ASP A 73 -18.53 29.31 13.64
C ASP A 73 -19.30 29.31 12.31
N ALA A 74 -18.71 29.83 11.23
CA ALA A 74 -19.34 29.87 9.92
C ALA A 74 -19.46 28.46 9.30
N LEU A 75 -18.49 27.58 9.58
CA LEU A 75 -18.53 26.18 9.16
C LEU A 75 -19.56 25.38 9.97
N ILE A 76 -19.64 25.62 11.28
CA ILE A 76 -20.65 25.02 12.16
C ILE A 76 -22.05 25.41 11.71
N GLU A 77 -22.31 26.70 11.47
CA GLU A 77 -23.62 27.20 11.04
C GLU A 77 -24.03 26.57 9.70
N ARG A 78 -23.11 26.54 8.74
CA ARG A 78 -23.37 25.98 7.41
C ARG A 78 -23.63 24.47 7.46
N LEU A 79 -22.76 23.71 8.14
CA LEU A 79 -22.94 22.26 8.30
C LEU A 79 -24.21 21.95 9.10
N GLY A 80 -24.49 22.71 10.15
CA GLY A 80 -25.73 22.61 10.94
C GLY A 80 -26.97 22.78 10.08
N SER A 81 -27.00 23.81 9.22
CA SER A 81 -28.12 24.04 8.29
C SER A 81 -28.31 22.89 7.28
N HIS A 82 -27.22 22.23 6.88
CA HIS A 82 -27.28 21.10 5.94
C HIS A 82 -27.67 19.78 6.62
N LEU A 83 -27.53 19.72 7.94
CA LEU A 83 -27.81 18.56 8.78
C LEU A 83 -29.10 18.70 9.58
N GLU A 84 -29.91 19.73 9.34
CA GLU A 84 -31.17 19.94 10.05
C GLU A 84 -32.07 18.70 9.95
N GLY A 85 -32.56 18.24 11.11
CA GLY A 85 -33.34 17.01 11.22
C GLY A 85 -32.56 15.69 11.07
N ALA A 86 -31.24 15.74 10.87
CA ALA A 86 -30.37 14.56 10.73
C ALA A 86 -29.33 14.41 11.86
N LEU A 87 -29.27 15.34 12.81
CA LEU A 87 -28.29 15.35 13.93
C LEU A 87 -28.59 14.35 15.07
N SER A 88 -29.66 13.56 14.95
CA SER A 88 -30.13 12.64 16.01
C SER A 88 -29.18 11.48 16.28
N ASP A 89 -28.55 10.95 15.25
CA ASP A 89 -27.71 9.77 15.31
C ASP A 89 -26.71 9.76 14.15
N ARG A 90 -25.65 8.97 14.32
CA ARG A 90 -24.54 8.92 13.38
C ARG A 90 -24.95 8.51 11.97
N ALA A 91 -25.85 7.52 11.84
CA ALA A 91 -26.25 7.03 10.52
C ALA A 91 -27.06 8.07 9.75
N SER A 92 -27.94 8.80 10.44
CA SER A 92 -28.68 9.93 9.86
C SER A 92 -27.75 11.06 9.41
N ILE A 93 -26.72 11.39 10.21
CA ILE A 93 -25.70 12.39 9.85
C ILE A 93 -24.94 11.95 8.61
N GLU A 94 -24.41 10.73 8.58
CA GLU A 94 -23.64 10.19 7.45
C GLU A 94 -24.49 10.20 6.18
N ALA A 95 -25.75 9.75 6.26
CA ALA A 95 -26.69 9.76 5.15
C ALA A 95 -26.94 11.15 4.58
N ARG A 96 -27.18 12.13 5.45
CA ARG A 96 -27.40 13.51 5.01
C ARG A 96 -26.12 14.13 4.43
N LEU A 97 -24.96 13.85 5.02
CA LEU A 97 -23.67 14.33 4.51
C LEU A 97 -23.41 13.86 3.09
N GLY A 98 -23.55 12.56 2.80
CA GLY A 98 -23.26 12.10 1.45
C GLY A 98 -24.36 12.40 0.43
N GLU A 99 -25.64 12.62 0.83
CA GLU A 99 -26.62 13.31 -0.03
C GLU A 99 -26.10 14.68 -0.44
N ARG A 100 -25.55 15.42 0.53
CA ARG A 100 -25.05 16.76 0.28
C ARG A 100 -23.80 16.77 -0.60
N VAL A 101 -22.86 15.85 -0.39
CA VAL A 101 -21.69 15.67 -1.26
C VAL A 101 -22.13 15.47 -2.71
N ARG A 102 -23.11 14.59 -2.97
CA ARG A 102 -23.65 14.39 -4.33
C ARG A 102 -24.29 15.65 -4.89
N ALA A 103 -25.07 16.36 -4.09
CA ALA A 103 -25.71 17.61 -4.50
C ALA A 103 -24.70 18.72 -4.81
N ASP A 104 -23.58 18.77 -4.08
CA ASP A 104 -22.50 19.72 -4.30
C ASP A 104 -21.78 19.46 -5.62
N PHE A 105 -21.45 18.19 -5.94
CA PHE A 105 -20.90 17.85 -7.25
C PHE A 105 -21.88 18.14 -8.39
N ALA A 106 -23.16 17.80 -8.23
CA ALA A 106 -24.19 18.06 -9.24
C ALA A 106 -24.36 19.56 -9.54
N ALA A 107 -24.16 20.41 -8.54
CA ALA A 107 -24.26 21.86 -8.66
C ALA A 107 -22.91 22.55 -8.90
N ALA A 108 -21.83 21.79 -9.13
CA ALA A 108 -20.45 22.29 -9.26
C ALA A 108 -19.98 23.17 -8.07
N ARG A 109 -20.53 22.94 -6.87
CA ARG A 109 -20.05 23.53 -5.62
C ARG A 109 -18.88 22.71 -5.10
N THR A 110 -17.70 23.01 -5.63
CA THR A 110 -16.48 22.28 -5.31
C THR A 110 -15.37 23.21 -4.87
N CYS A 111 -14.46 22.66 -4.07
CA CYS A 111 -13.24 23.31 -3.62
C CYS A 111 -12.05 22.57 -4.22
N ARG A 112 -10.97 23.30 -4.53
CA ARG A 112 -9.72 22.70 -5.00
C ARG A 112 -8.66 22.73 -3.92
N VAL A 113 -8.08 21.57 -3.66
CA VAL A 113 -7.01 21.39 -2.67
C VAL A 113 -5.93 20.53 -3.31
N ASP A 114 -4.72 21.07 -3.51
CA ASP A 114 -3.57 20.36 -4.09
C ASP A 114 -3.89 19.53 -5.36
N GLY A 115 -4.64 20.13 -6.29
CA GLY A 115 -5.02 19.49 -7.56
C GLY A 115 -6.23 18.54 -7.47
N TRP A 116 -6.77 18.30 -6.27
CA TRP A 116 -8.02 17.58 -6.07
C TRP A 116 -9.22 18.51 -6.18
N THR A 117 -10.35 17.97 -6.60
CA THR A 117 -11.66 18.66 -6.58
C THR A 117 -12.55 17.91 -5.60
N LEU A 118 -12.77 18.51 -4.44
CA LEU A 118 -13.64 17.98 -3.38
C LEU A 118 -14.99 18.70 -3.42
N SER A 119 -16.04 18.08 -2.89
CA SER A 119 -17.28 18.81 -2.65
C SER A 119 -17.08 19.89 -1.59
N GLN A 120 -17.88 20.95 -1.64
CA GLN A 120 -17.83 22.00 -0.63
C GLN A 120 -18.07 21.43 0.78
N THR A 121 -18.98 20.46 0.93
CA THR A 121 -19.25 19.78 2.20
C THR A 121 -18.04 19.04 2.77
N GLU A 122 -17.25 18.37 1.92
CA GLU A 122 -16.02 17.69 2.36
C GLU A 122 -14.96 18.68 2.83
N CYS A 123 -14.82 19.81 2.13
CA CYS A 123 -13.93 20.89 2.58
C CYS A 123 -14.37 21.50 3.90
N ASP A 124 -15.68 21.75 4.05
CA ASP A 124 -16.22 22.36 5.26
C ASP A 124 -16.01 21.45 6.49
N LEU A 125 -16.15 20.13 6.34
CA LEU A 125 -15.85 19.15 7.39
C LEU A 125 -14.36 19.11 7.75
N ALA A 126 -13.47 19.09 6.75
CA ALA A 126 -12.04 19.07 6.97
C ALA A 126 -11.55 20.36 7.64
N GLY A 127 -12.04 21.52 7.18
CA GLY A 127 -11.73 22.82 7.76
C GLY A 127 -12.22 22.95 9.20
N LEU A 128 -13.45 22.49 9.47
CA LEU A 128 -14.00 22.53 10.83
C LEU A 128 -13.19 21.65 11.78
N ARG A 129 -12.80 20.45 11.34
CA ARG A 129 -11.94 19.57 12.13
C ARG A 129 -10.60 20.24 12.46
N TRP A 130 -9.98 20.90 11.48
CA TRP A 130 -8.74 21.62 11.70
C TRP A 130 -8.90 22.72 12.76
N HIS A 131 -9.92 23.56 12.66
CA HIS A 131 -10.16 24.63 13.64
C HIS A 131 -10.31 24.11 15.07
N LEU A 132 -10.99 22.98 15.27
CA LEU A 132 -11.30 22.47 16.60
C LEU A 132 -10.23 21.54 17.18
N MET A 133 -9.37 20.94 16.35
CA MET A 133 -8.56 19.79 16.77
C MET A 133 -7.12 19.78 16.21
N HIS A 134 -6.61 20.90 15.70
CA HIS A 134 -5.25 21.00 15.14
C HIS A 134 -4.12 20.76 16.16
N ASP A 135 -4.36 21.04 17.45
CA ASP A 135 -3.38 20.87 18.53
C ASP A 135 -3.52 19.56 19.33
N ALA A 136 -4.39 18.64 18.91
CA ALA A 136 -4.61 17.39 19.64
C ALA A 136 -3.33 16.50 19.59
N PRO A 137 -2.71 16.15 20.74
CA PRO A 137 -1.49 15.36 20.74
C PRO A 137 -1.76 13.94 20.22
N ALA A 138 -0.84 13.42 19.42
CA ALA A 138 -0.79 11.98 19.13
C ALA A 138 -0.62 11.21 20.47
N PRO A 139 -1.35 10.11 20.71
CA PRO A 139 -1.30 9.43 22.01
C PRO A 139 0.12 8.92 22.31
N SER A 140 0.71 9.41 23.40
CA SER A 140 2.02 8.97 23.90
C SER A 140 1.93 7.60 24.56
N ARG A 141 2.72 6.63 24.08
CA ARG A 141 2.91 5.32 24.72
C ARG A 141 3.51 5.50 26.12
N ALA A 142 2.85 4.95 27.14
CA ALA A 142 3.46 4.72 28.43
C ALA A 142 4.64 3.72 28.29
N SER A 143 5.82 4.17 28.70
CA SER A 143 7.08 3.44 28.59
C SER A 143 7.11 2.22 29.53
N ASN A 144 7.20 1.02 28.97
CA ASN A 144 7.75 -0.14 29.68
C ASN A 144 9.20 -0.33 29.23
N THR A 145 10.13 0.20 30.03
CA THR A 145 11.56 -0.10 29.92
C THR A 145 11.81 -1.53 30.38
N ALA A 146 12.29 -2.40 29.48
CA ALA A 146 12.88 -3.68 29.83
C ALA A 146 14.40 -3.62 29.63
N THR A 147 15.11 -3.80 30.74
CA THR A 147 16.56 -3.94 30.88
C THR A 147 17.06 -5.20 30.15
N PRO A 148 18.22 -5.18 29.47
CA PRO A 148 18.77 -6.35 28.79
C PRO A 148 19.50 -7.29 29.77
N LEU A 149 19.37 -8.60 29.62
CA LEU A 149 20.23 -9.59 30.28
C LEU A 149 21.00 -10.46 29.26
N PRO A 150 22.18 -11.00 29.66
CA PRO A 150 23.26 -11.41 28.76
C PRO A 150 23.25 -12.91 28.42
N ALA A 151 24.22 -13.31 27.59
CA ALA A 151 24.35 -14.60 26.93
C ALA A 151 24.94 -15.76 27.76
N ALA A 152 24.49 -16.97 27.39
CA ALA A 152 25.13 -18.30 27.41
C ALA A 152 25.38 -19.05 28.73
N GLY A 153 25.05 -20.36 28.73
CA GLY A 153 25.61 -21.38 29.66
C GLY A 153 24.69 -22.58 29.93
N ALA A 154 25.20 -23.80 29.74
CA ALA A 154 24.47 -25.07 29.70
C ALA A 154 24.39 -25.85 31.04
N ALA A 155 23.41 -26.78 31.10
CA ALA A 155 23.25 -27.97 31.96
C ALA A 155 23.10 -27.72 33.49
N THR A 156 22.35 -28.45 34.32
CA THR A 156 21.76 -29.81 34.37
C THR A 156 20.44 -29.77 35.18
N GLY A 157 19.54 -30.73 34.94
CA GLY A 157 18.13 -30.65 35.34
C GLY A 157 17.73 -31.08 36.75
N ALA A 158 16.42 -31.02 36.99
CA ALA A 158 15.64 -31.90 37.85
C ALA A 158 14.16 -31.66 37.52
N ALA A 159 13.40 -32.75 37.38
CA ALA A 159 12.01 -32.75 36.98
C ALA A 159 11.08 -32.17 38.05
N ALA A 160 10.11 -31.38 37.61
CA ALA A 160 8.79 -31.35 38.20
C ALA A 160 7.78 -31.29 37.06
N SER A 161 7.00 -32.36 36.96
CA SER A 161 5.89 -32.58 36.06
C SER A 161 4.82 -31.52 36.25
N ASP A 162 4.46 -30.83 35.17
CA ASP A 162 3.07 -30.45 34.94
C ASP A 162 2.64 -30.92 33.56
N ALA A 163 1.45 -31.47 33.53
CA ALA A 163 0.96 -32.39 32.53
C ALA A 163 1.00 -31.82 31.11
N ALA A 164 1.54 -32.63 30.21
CA ALA A 164 1.40 -32.46 28.77
C ALA A 164 -0.09 -32.38 28.39
N LYS A 165 -0.53 -31.17 28.08
CA LYS A 165 -1.67 -30.97 27.19
C LYS A 165 -1.21 -31.46 25.82
N ALA A 166 -1.87 -32.50 25.30
CA ALA A 166 -1.68 -33.01 23.94
C ALA A 166 -1.59 -31.85 22.93
N PRO A 167 -0.86 -31.99 21.79
CA PRO A 167 -0.80 -30.94 20.78
C PRO A 167 -2.22 -30.63 20.35
N GLY A 168 -2.73 -29.50 20.86
CA GLY A 168 -4.08 -29.06 20.58
C GLY A 168 -4.18 -28.91 19.07
N GLN A 169 -5.30 -29.39 18.53
CA GLN A 169 -5.80 -29.03 17.21
C GLN A 169 -5.34 -27.59 16.87
N PRO A 170 -4.71 -27.34 15.71
CA PRO A 170 -4.42 -25.97 15.31
C PRO A 170 -5.71 -25.15 15.48
N PRO A 171 -5.63 -23.96 16.10
CA PRO A 171 -6.82 -23.16 16.38
C PRO A 171 -7.64 -23.04 15.10
N ALA A 172 -8.96 -23.19 15.23
CA ALA A 172 -9.85 -23.10 14.08
C ALA A 172 -9.59 -21.79 13.33
N ALA A 173 -9.45 -21.88 12.01
CA ALA A 173 -9.29 -20.70 11.17
C ALA A 173 -10.50 -19.77 11.39
N ILE A 174 -10.23 -18.48 11.56
CA ILE A 174 -11.25 -17.41 11.68
C ILE A 174 -12.10 -17.39 10.41
N VAL A 175 -11.45 -17.48 9.24
CA VAL A 175 -12.10 -17.56 7.93
C VAL A 175 -11.18 -18.27 6.93
N GLU A 176 -11.76 -18.93 5.94
CA GLU A 176 -11.00 -19.48 4.82
C GLU A 176 -10.55 -18.35 3.87
N ILE A 177 -9.24 -18.19 3.68
CA ILE A 177 -8.66 -17.20 2.77
C ILE A 177 -8.16 -17.94 1.53
N THR A 178 -8.83 -17.74 0.40
CA THR A 178 -8.54 -18.45 -0.85
C THR A 178 -7.46 -17.77 -1.69
N ASN A 179 -7.36 -16.44 -1.60
CA ASN A 179 -6.32 -15.67 -2.27
C ASN A 179 -6.07 -14.33 -1.58
N TRP A 180 -4.89 -13.75 -1.81
CA TRP A 180 -4.56 -12.41 -1.33
C TRP A 180 -3.40 -11.81 -2.11
N GLY A 181 -3.27 -10.49 -2.09
CA GLY A 181 -2.12 -9.84 -2.68
C GLY A 181 -2.05 -8.32 -2.50
N PRO A 182 -0.93 -7.71 -2.93
CA PRO A 182 0.26 -8.37 -3.46
C PRO A 182 1.12 -9.02 -2.37
N ARG A 183 1.86 -10.08 -2.72
CA ARG A 183 2.76 -10.81 -1.80
C ARG A 183 4.20 -10.33 -1.85
N THR A 184 4.54 -9.49 -2.82
CA THR A 184 5.91 -9.01 -3.02
C THR A 184 5.93 -7.58 -3.52
N THR A 185 6.91 -6.80 -3.08
CA THR A 185 7.26 -5.48 -3.63
C THR A 185 8.78 -5.29 -3.61
N GLU A 186 9.25 -4.14 -4.07
CA GLU A 186 10.64 -3.70 -4.01
C GLU A 186 10.81 -2.60 -2.95
N GLN A 187 11.99 -2.51 -2.36
CA GLN A 187 12.36 -1.48 -1.39
C GLN A 187 12.11 -0.08 -1.99
N GLY A 188 11.44 0.77 -1.23
CA GLY A 188 11.02 2.11 -1.64
C GLY A 188 9.80 2.13 -2.58
N SER A 189 9.40 0.98 -3.15
CA SER A 189 8.28 0.91 -4.09
C SER A 189 6.96 0.62 -3.39
N LYS A 190 6.04 1.58 -3.49
CA LYS A 190 4.63 1.38 -3.10
C LYS A 190 3.91 0.49 -4.10
N PHE A 191 2.86 -0.19 -3.65
CA PHE A 191 2.06 -1.11 -4.47
C PHE A 191 0.57 -0.89 -4.20
N ASN A 192 -0.30 -1.15 -5.19
CA ASN A 192 -1.74 -0.86 -5.09
C ASN A 192 -2.00 0.48 -4.39
N VAL A 193 -1.33 1.54 -4.87
CA VAL A 193 -1.32 2.83 -4.20
C VAL A 193 -2.76 3.36 -4.14
N GLN A 194 -3.25 3.54 -2.93
CA GLN A 194 -4.57 4.09 -2.68
C GLN A 194 -4.52 5.62 -2.78
N PRO A 195 -5.68 6.31 -2.89
CA PRO A 195 -5.72 7.77 -3.09
C PRO A 195 -4.98 8.60 -2.02
N ASP A 196 -4.91 8.10 -0.78
CA ASP A 196 -4.16 8.70 0.34
C ASP A 196 -2.65 8.37 0.32
N GLY A 197 -2.19 7.63 -0.69
CA GLY A 197 -0.80 7.28 -0.91
C GLY A 197 -0.30 6.08 -0.10
N HIS A 198 -1.16 5.32 0.59
CA HIS A 198 -0.78 4.07 1.24
C HIS A 198 -0.76 2.89 0.25
N SER A 199 -0.09 1.80 0.62
CA SER A 199 -0.01 0.59 -0.22
C SER A 199 -1.07 -0.42 0.21
N GLY A 200 -2.00 -0.75 -0.70
CA GLY A 200 -3.17 -1.58 -0.40
C GLY A 200 -2.94 -3.09 -0.53
N LEU A 201 -3.58 -3.86 0.34
CA LEU A 201 -3.66 -5.33 0.34
C LEU A 201 -5.11 -5.76 0.20
N TRP A 202 -5.37 -6.77 -0.62
CA TRP A 202 -6.70 -7.39 -0.77
C TRP A 202 -6.65 -8.87 -0.43
N PHE A 203 -7.76 -9.38 0.10
CA PHE A 203 -7.92 -10.75 0.57
C PHE A 203 -9.30 -11.28 0.14
N VAL A 204 -9.33 -12.45 -0.51
CA VAL A 204 -10.56 -13.14 -0.91
C VAL A 204 -10.91 -14.15 0.18
N ALA A 205 -11.93 -13.82 0.96
CA ALA A 205 -12.32 -14.57 2.15
C ALA A 205 -13.82 -14.35 2.44
N PRO A 206 -14.71 -14.97 1.64
CA PRO A 206 -16.15 -14.83 1.86
C PRO A 206 -16.55 -15.23 3.28
N GLY A 207 -17.41 -14.45 3.90
CA GLY A 207 -17.87 -14.70 5.27
C GLY A 207 -16.87 -14.29 6.37
N ALA A 208 -15.85 -13.48 6.05
CA ALA A 208 -14.99 -12.88 7.07
C ALA A 208 -15.84 -12.03 8.05
N PRO A 209 -15.66 -12.19 9.38
CA PRO A 209 -16.34 -11.32 10.35
C PRO A 209 -15.92 -9.86 10.19
N ASP A 210 -16.84 -8.92 10.38
CA ASP A 210 -16.59 -7.48 10.17
C ASP A 210 -15.63 -6.84 11.20
N TRP A 211 -15.43 -7.50 12.35
CA TRP A 211 -14.54 -7.05 13.42
C TRP A 211 -13.07 -7.45 13.25
N VAL A 212 -12.74 -8.29 12.27
CA VAL A 212 -11.34 -8.74 12.09
C VAL A 212 -10.41 -7.60 11.69
N LYS A 213 -9.14 -7.71 12.09
CA LYS A 213 -8.07 -6.78 11.75
C LYS A 213 -6.94 -7.52 11.06
N VAL A 214 -6.29 -6.85 10.11
CA VAL A 214 -5.04 -7.35 9.54
C VAL A 214 -3.89 -6.83 10.39
N ARG A 215 -2.99 -7.73 10.78
CA ARG A 215 -1.71 -7.39 11.40
C ARG A 215 -0.58 -7.61 10.39
N ILE A 216 0.29 -6.63 10.29
CA ILE A 216 1.47 -6.68 9.43
C ILE A 216 2.67 -6.46 10.32
N ASP A 217 3.50 -7.49 10.45
CA ASP A 217 4.65 -7.51 11.35
C ASP A 217 4.26 -7.13 12.79
N GLY A 218 3.17 -7.74 13.27
CA GLY A 218 2.61 -7.53 14.61
C GLY A 218 1.84 -6.20 14.81
N GLN A 219 1.85 -5.29 13.83
CA GLN A 219 1.13 -4.02 13.92
C GLN A 219 -0.24 -4.12 13.24
N GLU A 220 -1.30 -3.79 13.98
CA GLU A 220 -2.66 -3.69 13.42
C GLU A 220 -2.73 -2.60 12.36
N SER A 221 -3.43 -2.93 11.29
CA SER A 221 -3.68 -2.04 10.17
C SER A 221 -5.19 -1.85 9.98
N PRO A 222 -5.65 -0.66 9.55
CA PRO A 222 -7.02 -0.45 9.13
C PRO A 222 -7.50 -1.55 8.18
N THR A 223 -8.64 -2.17 8.49
CA THR A 223 -9.23 -3.26 7.72
C THR A 223 -10.67 -2.92 7.40
N THR A 224 -11.04 -3.06 6.13
CA THR A 224 -12.41 -2.94 5.63
C THR A 224 -12.85 -4.33 5.20
N VAL A 225 -14.00 -4.78 5.69
CA VAL A 225 -14.57 -6.10 5.37
C VAL A 225 -15.78 -5.91 4.45
N SER A 226 -15.94 -6.84 3.53
CA SER A 226 -17.02 -6.90 2.54
C SER A 226 -17.48 -8.35 2.39
N GLU A 227 -18.57 -8.57 1.66
CA GLU A 227 -19.11 -9.92 1.42
C GLU A 227 -18.08 -10.87 0.74
N ALA A 228 -17.24 -10.33 -0.15
CA ALA A 228 -16.26 -11.10 -0.91
C ALA A 228 -14.93 -11.36 -0.16
N GLY A 229 -14.71 -10.68 0.97
CA GLY A 229 -13.44 -10.69 1.69
C GLY A 229 -13.11 -9.34 2.30
N PHE A 230 -11.83 -9.02 2.47
CA PHE A 230 -11.41 -7.82 3.16
C PHE A 230 -10.22 -7.14 2.48
N THR A 231 -10.03 -5.86 2.78
CA THR A 231 -8.91 -5.04 2.31
C THR A 231 -8.23 -4.35 3.50
N SER A 232 -6.92 -4.16 3.40
CA SER A 232 -6.12 -3.43 4.37
C SER A 232 -4.94 -2.77 3.66
N GLY A 233 -3.93 -2.31 4.38
CA GLY A 233 -2.75 -1.69 3.77
C GLY A 233 -1.59 -1.48 4.73
N ILE A 234 -0.51 -0.88 4.24
CA ILE A 234 0.57 -0.35 5.09
C ILE A 234 0.54 1.17 5.04
N PHE A 235 0.40 1.81 6.20
CA PHE A 235 0.12 3.25 6.34
C PHE A 235 1.27 3.97 7.04
N GLY A 236 1.46 5.26 6.75
CA GLY A 236 2.36 6.16 7.48
C GLY A 236 3.74 5.56 7.80
N SER A 237 4.12 5.59 9.08
CA SER A 237 5.41 5.07 9.56
C SER A 237 5.58 3.55 9.38
N LEU A 238 4.49 2.77 9.37
CA LEU A 238 4.56 1.34 9.05
C LEU A 238 4.96 1.15 7.59
N GLN A 239 4.40 1.95 6.68
CA GLN A 239 4.80 1.94 5.27
C GLN A 239 6.25 2.35 5.09
N GLU A 240 6.69 3.43 5.73
CA GLU A 240 8.08 3.89 5.66
C GLU A 240 9.05 2.81 6.13
N ARG A 241 8.75 2.17 7.28
CA ARG A 241 9.58 1.10 7.84
C ARG A 241 9.65 -0.13 6.94
N ILE A 242 8.49 -0.64 6.53
CA ILE A 242 8.40 -1.87 5.72
C ILE A 242 9.04 -1.66 4.36
N LEU A 243 8.74 -0.55 3.67
CA LEU A 243 9.29 -0.28 2.35
C LEU A 243 10.77 0.12 2.40
N ALA A 244 11.28 0.68 3.49
CA ALA A 244 12.69 1.04 3.60
C ALA A 244 13.61 -0.16 3.85
N THR A 245 13.09 -1.27 4.40
CA THR A 245 13.92 -2.40 4.83
C THR A 245 13.57 -3.66 4.04
N PRO A 246 14.49 -4.21 3.23
CA PRO A 246 14.26 -5.49 2.58
C PRO A 246 14.07 -6.61 3.61
N GLY A 247 13.12 -7.51 3.37
CA GLY A 247 12.79 -8.57 4.32
C GLY A 247 11.45 -9.22 4.04
N SER A 248 11.11 -10.21 4.87
CA SER A 248 9.82 -10.87 4.87
C SER A 248 9.01 -10.40 6.07
N TYR A 249 7.81 -9.88 5.82
CA TYR A 249 6.93 -9.31 6.84
C TYR A 249 5.69 -10.18 6.99
N ARG A 250 5.44 -10.68 8.20
CA ARG A 250 4.29 -11.56 8.46
C ARG A 250 2.98 -10.79 8.27
N VAL A 251 2.03 -11.42 7.61
CA VAL A 251 0.66 -10.92 7.44
C VAL A 251 -0.28 -11.91 8.12
N GLU A 252 -1.07 -11.40 9.06
CA GLU A 252 -1.91 -12.19 9.96
C GLU A 252 -3.32 -11.58 10.01
N LEU A 253 -4.33 -12.43 10.18
CA LEU A 253 -5.69 -12.01 10.52
C LEU A 253 -5.85 -12.13 12.03
N TYR A 254 -6.28 -11.05 12.66
CA TYR A 254 -6.53 -10.97 14.08
C TYR A 254 -8.02 -10.80 14.36
N ASP A 255 -8.55 -11.67 15.22
CA ASP A 255 -9.88 -11.56 15.79
C ASP A 255 -9.77 -10.97 17.21
N PRO A 256 -10.09 -9.68 17.40
CA PRO A 256 -10.05 -9.04 18.73
C PRO A 256 -11.12 -9.55 19.70
N VAL A 257 -12.18 -10.19 19.22
CA VAL A 257 -13.27 -10.71 20.07
C VAL A 257 -12.82 -11.97 20.80
N ASN A 258 -12.14 -12.86 20.07
CA ASN A 258 -11.68 -14.15 20.59
C ASN A 258 -10.17 -14.17 20.90
N ASP A 259 -9.49 -13.02 20.76
CA ASP A 259 -8.04 -12.86 20.86
C ASP A 259 -7.26 -13.94 20.08
N THR A 260 -7.73 -14.25 18.87
CA THR A 260 -7.19 -15.33 18.05
C THR A 260 -6.45 -14.75 16.85
N VAL A 261 -5.32 -15.36 16.50
CA VAL A 261 -4.51 -14.98 15.34
C VAL A 261 -4.48 -16.13 14.34
N GLN A 262 -4.83 -15.84 13.10
CA GLN A 262 -4.69 -16.74 11.96
C GLN A 262 -3.57 -16.23 11.03
N PRO A 263 -2.47 -16.98 10.85
CA PRO A 263 -1.44 -16.64 9.87
C PRO A 263 -2.01 -16.67 8.44
N ILE A 264 -1.74 -15.63 7.63
CA ILE A 264 -2.15 -15.57 6.21
C ILE A 264 -0.98 -15.88 5.28
N GLY A 265 0.19 -15.28 5.55
CA GLY A 265 1.39 -15.46 4.75
C GLY A 265 2.42 -14.35 5.01
N GLU A 266 3.29 -14.09 4.03
CA GLU A 266 4.34 -13.08 4.16
C GLU A 266 4.35 -12.11 2.96
N LEU A 267 4.51 -10.81 3.26
CA LEU A 267 4.81 -9.78 2.29
C LEU A 267 6.34 -9.65 2.17
N VAL A 268 6.89 -9.96 0.99
CA VAL A 268 8.33 -9.88 0.75
C VAL A 268 8.69 -8.54 0.12
N VAL A 269 9.48 -7.73 0.82
CA VAL A 269 10.12 -6.52 0.27
C VAL A 269 11.51 -6.92 -0.21
N ARG A 270 11.70 -6.95 -1.52
CA ARG A 270 13.01 -7.22 -2.11
C ARG A 270 13.91 -5.98 -2.01
N PRO A 271 15.24 -6.13 -1.89
CA PRO A 271 16.16 -5.01 -2.01
C PRO A 271 15.89 -4.22 -3.28
N MET A 272 16.02 -2.89 -3.23
CA MET A 272 16.04 -2.09 -4.44
C MET A 272 17.18 -2.62 -5.28
N ALA A 273 16.89 -3.10 -6.48
CA ALA A 273 17.93 -3.59 -7.36
C ALA A 273 18.91 -2.42 -7.56
N GLU A 274 20.19 -2.65 -7.25
CA GLU A 274 21.21 -1.65 -7.52
C GLU A 274 21.07 -1.20 -8.98
N ARG A 275 21.25 0.10 -9.23
CA ARG A 275 21.23 0.59 -10.60
C ARG A 275 22.54 0.22 -11.27
N ALA A 276 22.47 -0.17 -12.54
CA ALA A 276 23.67 -0.49 -13.31
C ALA A 276 24.58 0.74 -13.35
N VAL A 277 25.90 0.52 -13.29
CA VAL A 277 26.86 1.57 -13.60
C VAL A 277 27.11 1.54 -15.10
N ARG A 278 26.89 2.67 -15.78
CA ARG A 278 27.15 2.82 -17.21
C ARG A 278 28.66 2.99 -17.44
N GLU A 279 29.11 2.86 -18.69
CA GLU A 279 30.53 3.00 -19.05
C GLU A 279 31.11 4.37 -18.66
N ASP A 280 30.28 5.41 -18.63
CA ASP A 280 30.66 6.76 -18.18
C ASP A 280 30.78 6.90 -16.64
N GLY A 281 30.64 5.79 -15.89
CA GLY A 281 30.71 5.75 -14.43
C GLY A 281 29.45 6.23 -13.72
N THR A 282 28.43 6.70 -14.44
CA THR A 282 27.19 7.16 -13.82
C THR A 282 26.22 6.00 -13.57
N ARG A 283 25.30 6.18 -12.62
CA ARG A 283 24.24 5.20 -12.36
C ARG A 283 23.14 5.33 -13.39
N SER A 284 22.70 4.18 -13.90
CA SER A 284 21.59 4.04 -14.81
C SER A 284 20.28 4.48 -14.14
N SER A 285 19.44 5.21 -14.87
CA SER A 285 18.09 5.56 -14.41
C SER A 285 17.06 4.48 -14.73
N ILE A 286 17.42 3.57 -15.64
CA ILE A 286 16.50 2.59 -16.24
C ILE A 286 16.85 1.16 -15.85
N PHE A 287 18.12 0.78 -15.93
CA PHE A 287 18.59 -0.59 -15.79
C PHE A 287 19.21 -0.86 -14.41
N CYS A 288 19.04 -2.09 -13.94
CA CYS A 288 19.91 -2.73 -12.93
C CYS A 288 21.00 -3.53 -13.63
N PRO A 289 22.06 -3.95 -12.92
CA PRO A 289 23.08 -4.83 -13.45
C PRO A 289 22.48 -6.08 -14.08
N VAL A 290 23.05 -6.46 -15.21
CA VAL A 290 22.84 -7.80 -15.76
C VAL A 290 23.62 -8.78 -14.88
N THR A 291 22.91 -9.66 -14.19
CA THR A 291 23.54 -10.64 -13.28
C THR A 291 23.99 -11.91 -13.98
N GLY A 292 23.51 -12.13 -15.20
CA GLY A 292 23.93 -13.20 -16.08
C GLY A 292 23.29 -13.05 -17.46
N TRP A 293 23.93 -13.57 -18.49
CA TRP A 293 23.39 -13.57 -19.84
C TRP A 293 23.98 -14.71 -20.65
N GLY A 294 23.30 -15.10 -21.72
CA GLY A 294 23.85 -16.10 -22.61
C GLY A 294 22.99 -16.40 -23.84
N PRO A 295 23.54 -17.23 -24.74
CA PRO A 295 24.94 -17.69 -24.75
C PRO A 295 25.93 -16.55 -24.99
N THR A 296 27.20 -16.75 -24.64
CA THR A 296 28.28 -15.75 -24.78
C THR A 296 29.18 -16.00 -25.99
N GLU A 297 29.02 -17.16 -26.64
CA GLU A 297 29.80 -17.56 -27.80
C GLU A 297 28.99 -18.51 -28.69
N THR A 298 29.43 -18.67 -29.94
CA THR A 298 29.00 -19.71 -30.88
C THR A 298 30.06 -19.92 -31.96
N THR A 299 29.84 -20.83 -32.91
CA THR A 299 30.61 -20.95 -34.15
C THR A 299 29.86 -20.37 -35.34
N VAL A 300 30.58 -20.04 -36.42
CA VAL A 300 30.01 -19.43 -37.62
C VAL A 300 28.78 -20.20 -38.12
N GLY A 301 27.67 -19.47 -38.28
CA GLY A 301 26.41 -20.00 -38.81
C GLY A 301 25.67 -20.97 -37.89
N VAL A 302 26.09 -21.10 -36.62
CA VAL A 302 25.44 -21.96 -35.63
C VAL A 302 24.67 -21.11 -34.61
N ALA A 303 23.54 -21.63 -34.16
CA ALA A 303 22.79 -21.07 -33.03
C ALA A 303 22.82 -22.04 -31.85
N GLU A 304 23.66 -21.78 -30.84
CA GLU A 304 23.77 -22.57 -29.60
C GLU A 304 22.42 -22.71 -28.86
N ASN A 305 21.56 -21.71 -28.96
CA ASN A 305 20.20 -21.74 -28.41
C ASN A 305 19.19 -21.48 -29.53
N ALA A 306 19.18 -22.38 -30.52
CA ALA A 306 18.29 -22.31 -31.67
C ALA A 306 16.81 -22.21 -31.27
N GLN A 307 16.13 -21.22 -31.84
CA GLN A 307 14.68 -21.04 -31.74
C GLN A 307 13.99 -21.77 -32.90
N PRO A 308 12.65 -21.97 -32.86
CA PRO A 308 11.93 -22.68 -33.93
C PRO A 308 12.10 -22.08 -35.34
N ASP A 309 12.42 -20.80 -35.45
CA ASP A 309 12.71 -20.08 -36.70
C ASP A 309 14.19 -20.16 -37.12
N GLY A 310 15.02 -20.91 -36.39
CA GLY A 310 16.46 -21.04 -36.62
C GLY A 310 17.31 -19.91 -36.05
N SER A 311 16.71 -18.87 -35.46
CA SER A 311 17.46 -17.77 -34.84
C SER A 311 18.14 -18.20 -33.53
N GLN A 312 19.18 -17.46 -33.14
CA GLN A 312 19.86 -17.61 -31.87
C GLN A 312 19.06 -16.91 -30.76
N GLY A 313 18.58 -17.68 -29.78
CA GLY A 313 17.91 -17.14 -28.60
C GLY A 313 18.91 -16.58 -27.60
N MET A 314 18.76 -15.31 -27.24
CA MET A 314 19.55 -14.63 -26.21
C MET A 314 18.70 -14.42 -24.97
N TRP A 315 19.29 -14.65 -23.78
CA TRP A 315 18.66 -14.35 -22.50
C TRP A 315 19.57 -13.49 -21.63
N PHE A 316 18.94 -12.61 -20.84
CA PHE A 316 19.61 -11.69 -19.94
C PHE A 316 18.85 -11.69 -18.61
N LEU A 317 19.51 -12.00 -17.51
CA LEU A 317 18.96 -11.94 -16.16
C LEU A 317 19.11 -10.53 -15.61
N LEU A 318 17.97 -9.87 -15.42
CA LEU A 318 17.87 -8.52 -14.86
C LEU A 318 16.70 -8.51 -13.89
N PRO A 319 16.94 -8.48 -12.56
CA PRO A 319 15.88 -8.52 -11.55
C PRO A 319 14.84 -7.40 -11.67
N CYS A 320 15.23 -6.28 -12.29
CA CYS A 320 14.41 -5.09 -12.50
C CYS A 320 14.18 -4.80 -14.01
N ALA A 321 14.11 -5.84 -14.84
CA ALA A 321 14.00 -5.69 -16.30
C ALA A 321 12.94 -4.64 -16.71
N PRO A 322 13.35 -3.55 -17.38
CA PRO A 322 12.42 -2.50 -17.78
C PRO A 322 11.55 -2.96 -18.96
N ASN A 323 10.41 -2.29 -19.13
CA ASN A 323 9.59 -2.44 -20.34
C ASN A 323 10.28 -1.77 -21.54
N ASN A 324 9.89 -2.11 -22.77
CA ASN A 324 10.33 -1.43 -24.00
C ASN A 324 11.85 -1.44 -24.21
N VAL A 325 12.45 -2.63 -24.19
CA VAL A 325 13.89 -2.85 -24.40
C VAL A 325 14.14 -3.45 -25.77
N GLN A 326 15.26 -3.09 -26.39
CA GLN A 326 15.84 -3.75 -27.56
C GLN A 326 17.19 -4.36 -27.19
N LEU A 327 17.53 -5.46 -27.86
CA LEU A 327 18.90 -5.95 -27.91
C LEU A 327 19.64 -5.16 -28.99
N VAL A 328 20.82 -4.65 -28.69
CA VAL A 328 21.76 -4.12 -29.67
C VAL A 328 22.87 -5.15 -29.83
N PHE A 329 22.93 -5.79 -31.01
CA PHE A 329 23.90 -6.81 -31.37
C PHE A 329 24.86 -6.20 -32.41
N GLY A 330 26.01 -5.71 -31.96
CA GLY A 330 26.89 -4.89 -32.79
C GLY A 330 26.22 -3.54 -33.08
N ASP A 331 25.79 -3.34 -34.31
CA ASP A 331 25.04 -2.16 -34.77
C ASP A 331 23.54 -2.44 -34.97
N ASP A 332 23.14 -3.71 -34.98
CA ASP A 332 21.76 -4.12 -35.24
C ASP A 332 20.88 -4.00 -34.00
N ARG A 333 19.68 -3.46 -34.18
CA ARG A 333 18.67 -3.31 -33.13
C ARG A 333 17.58 -4.36 -33.28
N LEU A 334 17.53 -5.29 -32.35
CA LEU A 334 16.67 -6.45 -32.40
C LEU A 334 15.54 -6.33 -31.36
N PRO A 335 14.31 -6.77 -31.69
CA PRO A 335 13.20 -6.82 -30.74
C PRO A 335 13.55 -7.67 -29.53
N ALA A 336 13.16 -7.23 -28.34
CA ALA A 336 13.33 -8.01 -27.12
C ALA A 336 12.01 -8.13 -26.35
N THR A 337 11.85 -9.23 -25.63
CA THR A 337 10.68 -9.55 -24.81
C THR A 337 11.05 -9.48 -23.34
N ARG A 338 10.24 -8.78 -22.54
CA ARG A 338 10.38 -8.79 -21.08
C ARG A 338 9.74 -10.04 -20.49
N THR A 339 10.43 -10.63 -19.52
CA THR A 339 9.96 -11.74 -18.69
C THR A 339 10.08 -11.37 -17.22
N ASP A 340 9.54 -12.20 -16.32
CA ASP A 340 9.67 -11.99 -14.87
C ASP A 340 11.11 -12.12 -14.36
N ARG A 341 12.01 -12.75 -15.13
CA ARG A 341 13.41 -12.97 -14.75
C ARG A 341 14.40 -12.03 -15.46
N GLY A 342 13.94 -11.27 -16.45
CA GLY A 342 14.86 -10.57 -17.33
C GLY A 342 14.31 -10.26 -18.72
N ILE A 343 15.22 -10.21 -19.70
CA ILE A 343 14.93 -9.93 -21.10
C ILE A 343 15.35 -11.13 -21.96
N THR A 344 14.58 -11.44 -23.01
CA THR A 344 14.98 -12.37 -24.07
C THR A 344 14.94 -11.70 -25.43
N SER A 345 15.76 -12.13 -26.37
CA SER A 345 15.80 -11.62 -27.73
C SER A 345 16.20 -12.72 -28.71
N ARG A 346 16.04 -12.46 -30.01
CA ARG A 346 16.40 -13.37 -31.10
C ARG A 346 17.38 -12.69 -32.04
N VAL A 347 18.51 -13.33 -32.28
CA VAL A 347 19.54 -12.90 -33.22
C VAL A 347 19.41 -13.72 -34.50
N PRO A 348 19.09 -13.10 -35.66
CA PRO A 348 19.06 -13.81 -36.93
C PRO A 348 20.39 -14.47 -37.26
N LEU A 349 20.35 -15.67 -37.86
CA LEU A 349 21.54 -16.45 -38.18
C LEU A 349 22.50 -15.71 -39.13
N ALA A 350 21.97 -14.85 -39.99
CA ALA A 350 22.75 -13.99 -40.89
C ALA A 350 23.75 -13.08 -40.15
N LEU A 351 23.47 -12.73 -38.88
CA LEU A 351 24.39 -11.95 -38.05
C LEU A 351 25.50 -12.80 -37.41
N LEU A 352 25.50 -14.12 -37.63
CA LEU A 352 26.46 -15.09 -37.11
C LEU A 352 27.34 -15.71 -38.21
N GLU A 353 27.26 -15.23 -39.45
CA GLU A 353 27.95 -15.81 -40.61
C GLU A 353 29.44 -15.44 -40.71
N SER A 354 29.91 -14.50 -39.89
CA SER A 354 31.30 -14.04 -39.90
C SER A 354 31.94 -14.21 -38.52
N PRO A 355 33.14 -14.80 -38.43
CA PRO A 355 33.84 -14.92 -37.17
C PRO A 355 34.25 -13.53 -36.65
N GLY A 356 34.25 -13.36 -35.34
CA GLY A 356 34.60 -12.09 -34.71
C GLY A 356 34.00 -11.92 -33.32
N THR A 357 34.16 -10.73 -32.77
CA THR A 357 33.62 -10.36 -31.46
C THR A 357 32.60 -9.24 -31.62
N VAL A 358 31.39 -9.46 -31.11
CA VAL A 358 30.26 -8.54 -31.26
C VAL A 358 29.90 -7.95 -29.90
N SER A 359 29.80 -6.61 -29.82
CA SER A 359 29.35 -5.95 -28.60
C SER A 359 27.85 -6.14 -28.36
N ILE A 360 27.48 -6.50 -27.14
CA ILE A 360 26.09 -6.69 -26.72
C ILE A 360 25.69 -5.54 -25.79
N ARG A 361 24.63 -4.82 -26.15
CA ARG A 361 24.01 -3.79 -25.29
C ARG A 361 22.50 -3.99 -25.20
N LEU A 362 21.91 -3.54 -24.10
CA LEU A 362 20.45 -3.39 -23.96
C LEU A 362 20.09 -1.92 -24.07
N ARG A 363 19.11 -1.60 -24.91
CA ARG A 363 18.66 -0.22 -25.15
C ARG A 363 17.22 -0.04 -24.74
N HIS A 364 16.93 0.96 -23.91
CA HIS A 364 15.56 1.34 -23.60
C HIS A 364 15.04 2.28 -24.70
N ILE A 365 13.93 1.91 -25.32
CA ILE A 365 13.45 2.56 -26.55
C ILE A 365 13.14 4.04 -26.32
N HIS A 366 12.48 4.37 -25.22
CA HIS A 366 11.97 5.72 -24.97
C HIS A 366 13.03 6.70 -24.49
N SER A 367 13.85 6.31 -23.51
CA SER A 367 14.92 7.20 -23.01
C SER A 367 16.15 7.20 -23.92
N GLY A 368 16.31 6.16 -24.74
CA GLY A 368 17.50 5.93 -25.53
C GLY A 368 18.72 5.50 -24.70
N GLU A 369 18.55 5.29 -23.40
CA GLU A 369 19.63 4.83 -22.53
C GLU A 369 20.09 3.42 -22.95
N GLU A 370 21.40 3.22 -23.03
CA GLU A 370 22.03 1.95 -23.35
C GLU A 370 22.83 1.44 -22.15
N LEU A 371 22.75 0.12 -21.91
CA LEU A 371 23.55 -0.61 -20.95
C LEU A 371 24.41 -1.63 -21.69
N THR A 372 25.73 -1.48 -21.60
CA THR A 372 26.67 -2.49 -22.09
C THR A 372 26.58 -3.75 -21.24
N VAL A 373 26.41 -4.89 -21.90
CA VAL A 373 26.29 -6.20 -21.25
C VAL A 373 27.60 -6.97 -21.34
N GLY A 374 28.21 -7.02 -22.51
CA GLY A 374 29.43 -7.79 -22.74
C GLY A 374 29.75 -7.99 -24.21
N LEU A 375 30.64 -8.94 -24.47
CA LEU A 375 31.10 -9.31 -25.80
C LEU A 375 30.65 -10.74 -26.12
N PHE A 376 30.09 -10.93 -27.31
CA PHE A 376 29.70 -12.23 -27.85
C PHE A 376 30.73 -12.70 -28.88
N GLU A 377 31.25 -13.91 -28.73
CA GLU A 377 32.30 -14.46 -29.60
C GLU A 377 31.71 -15.39 -30.68
N ILE A 378 32.00 -15.12 -31.96
CA ILE A 378 31.68 -16.01 -33.08
C ILE A 378 33.00 -16.63 -33.53
N ARG A 379 33.17 -17.92 -33.25
CA ARG A 379 34.37 -18.68 -33.59
C ARG A 379 34.32 -19.24 -35.01
N PRO A 380 35.46 -19.43 -35.67
CA PRO A 380 35.54 -20.00 -37.01
C PRO A 380 34.86 -21.36 -37.16
#